data_AF-A0A1W9HHD1-F1
#
_entry.id   AF-A0A1W9HHD1-F1
#
_cell.length_a   1.000
_cell.length_b   1.000
_cell.length_c   1.000
_cell.angle_alpha   90.00
_cell.angle_beta   90.00
_cell.angle_gamma   90.00
#
_symmetry.space_group_name_H-M   'P 1'
#
loop_
_entity.id
_entity.type
_entity.pdbx_description
1 polymer ?
#
loop_
_entity_poly.entity_id
_entity_poly.type
_entity_poly.pdbx_seq_one_letter_code
_entity_poly.pdbx_strand_id
1 'polypeptide(L)'
;MLELIIFAMLNLNIANAQTCPDSDEVQAVLSMKYSGEKRLFVCGFEDKTQKPQNGKKHLSNFGVFYESEKDIKKIFSVGASEPYWVSIDKKKGMLFEEIAWVADRYVPLFNSKINCGKTDCLRTSSVCSVPDKKKKDKNNQLPKIDILKQIDKKIRGKFTQIAQPVAMMIEMALAQTLDGNMETAKLFESNEIMDKVDLPAGQQFLVSKKIYDRVKAAGCFKTEKKEKLNVKR
;
A
#
# COMPACT_ATOMS: atom_id res chain seq x y z
N MET A 1 52.00 -39.83 -10.54
CA MET A 1 50.63 -39.43 -10.93
C MET A 1 49.90 -39.11 -9.65
N LEU A 2 49.72 -37.81 -9.37
CA LEU A 2 49.19 -37.28 -8.13
C LEU A 2 47.85 -36.61 -8.50
N GLU A 3 46.72 -37.25 -8.18
CA GLU A 3 45.41 -36.67 -8.43
C GLU A 3 45.04 -35.72 -7.28
N LEU A 4 45.14 -34.43 -7.57
CA LEU A 4 44.54 -33.36 -6.78
C LEU A 4 43.00 -33.46 -6.93
N ILE A 5 42.33 -34.02 -5.93
CA ILE A 5 40.88 -33.82 -5.78
C ILE A 5 40.68 -32.45 -5.11
N ILE A 6 40.32 -31.48 -5.93
CA ILE A 6 39.89 -30.14 -5.52
C ILE A 6 38.57 -30.30 -4.75
N PHE A 7 38.62 -30.16 -3.42
CA PHE A 7 37.46 -29.90 -2.59
C PHE A 7 36.95 -28.49 -2.91
N ALA A 8 36.09 -28.38 -3.92
CA ALA A 8 35.26 -27.20 -4.11
C ALA A 8 34.23 -27.17 -2.97
N MET A 9 34.56 -26.46 -1.90
CA MET A 9 33.56 -26.00 -0.93
C MET A 9 32.63 -25.03 -1.66
N LEU A 10 31.55 -25.58 -2.22
CA LEU A 10 30.35 -24.81 -2.55
C LEU A 10 29.85 -24.18 -1.23
N ASN A 11 30.23 -22.93 -1.01
CA ASN A 11 29.51 -22.01 -0.14
C ASN A 11 28.11 -21.81 -0.73
N LEU A 12 27.25 -22.80 -0.54
CA LEU A 12 25.82 -22.61 -0.62
C LEU A 12 25.47 -21.63 0.49
N ASN A 13 25.30 -20.36 0.10
CA ASN A 13 24.45 -19.42 0.84
C ASN A 13 23.04 -20.01 0.83
N ILE A 14 22.80 -21.02 1.66
CA ILE A 14 21.46 -21.46 2.03
C ILE A 14 20.95 -20.32 2.90
N ALA A 15 20.37 -19.32 2.25
CA ALA A 15 19.36 -18.51 2.91
C ALA A 15 18.30 -19.51 3.35
N ASN A 16 18.35 -19.93 4.63
CA ASN A 16 17.43 -20.92 5.19
C ASN A 16 16.00 -20.50 4.84
N ALA A 17 15.45 -21.14 3.82
CA ALA A 17 14.11 -20.88 3.36
C ALA A 17 13.19 -21.38 4.47
N GLN A 18 12.58 -20.43 5.19
CA GLN A 18 11.65 -20.76 6.26
C GLN A 18 10.40 -21.36 5.62
N THR A 19 10.00 -22.56 6.03
CA THR A 19 8.75 -23.14 5.57
C THR A 19 7.57 -22.45 6.26
N CYS A 20 6.48 -22.27 5.53
CA CYS A 20 5.26 -21.67 6.04
C CYS A 20 4.56 -22.61 7.03
N PRO A 21 3.89 -22.08 8.07
CA PRO A 21 3.15 -22.93 8.99
C PRO A 21 2.06 -23.68 8.22
N ASP A 22 1.78 -24.91 8.65
CA ASP A 22 0.78 -25.80 8.06
C ASP A 22 1.11 -26.30 6.64
N SER A 23 2.35 -26.16 6.18
CA SER A 23 2.79 -26.68 4.89
C SER A 23 4.28 -27.01 4.91
N ASP A 24 4.68 -28.21 4.49
CA ASP A 24 6.09 -28.60 4.40
C ASP A 24 6.79 -28.16 3.09
N GLU A 25 6.03 -27.69 2.10
CA GLU A 25 6.53 -27.42 0.74
C GLU A 25 6.58 -25.92 0.39
N VAL A 26 5.70 -25.10 0.99
CA VAL A 26 5.63 -23.66 0.71
C VAL A 26 6.67 -22.91 1.53
N GLN A 27 7.63 -22.31 0.84
CA GLN A 27 8.64 -21.45 1.45
C GLN A 27 8.12 -20.02 1.65
N ALA A 28 8.59 -19.38 2.71
CA ALA A 28 8.34 -17.98 2.99
C ALA A 28 8.91 -17.09 1.88
N VAL A 29 8.11 -16.12 1.45
CA VAL A 29 8.46 -15.16 0.40
C VAL A 29 9.51 -14.16 0.88
N LEU A 30 9.45 -13.81 2.16
CA LEU A 30 10.40 -12.94 2.86
C LEU A 30 10.67 -13.51 4.25
N SER A 31 11.91 -13.45 4.69
CA SER A 31 12.33 -13.84 6.03
C SER A 31 13.44 -12.92 6.52
N MET A 32 13.40 -12.54 7.79
CA MET A 32 14.46 -11.79 8.45
C MET A 32 14.67 -12.27 9.88
N LYS A 33 15.92 -12.28 10.34
CA LYS A 33 16.23 -12.41 11.76
C LYS A 33 16.01 -11.07 12.45
N TYR A 34 15.35 -11.07 13.59
CA TYR A 34 15.09 -9.93 14.44
C TYR A 34 15.70 -10.24 15.82
N SER A 35 16.72 -9.47 16.24
CA SER A 35 17.43 -9.64 17.52
C SER A 35 17.76 -11.09 17.93
N GLY A 36 18.89 -11.63 17.47
CA GLY A 36 19.54 -12.86 17.96
C GLY A 36 18.82 -14.18 17.66
N GLU A 37 17.56 -14.30 18.08
CA GLU A 37 16.83 -15.56 18.17
C GLU A 37 15.45 -15.53 17.50
N LYS A 38 14.86 -14.35 17.28
CA LYS A 38 13.54 -14.27 16.63
C LYS A 38 13.66 -14.20 15.13
N ARG A 39 12.69 -14.78 14.43
CA ARG A 39 12.57 -14.70 12.98
C ARG A 39 11.20 -14.18 12.60
N LEU A 40 11.16 -13.19 11.71
CA LEU A 40 9.94 -12.70 11.08
C LEU A 40 9.90 -13.21 9.65
N PHE A 41 8.76 -13.72 9.22
CA PHE A 41 8.62 -14.23 7.87
C PHE A 41 7.19 -14.07 7.33
N VAL A 42 7.10 -14.01 6.01
CA VAL A 42 5.87 -13.78 5.27
C VAL A 42 5.57 -14.97 4.37
N CYS A 43 4.36 -15.48 4.49
CA CYS A 43 3.86 -16.63 3.75
C CYS A 43 2.64 -16.23 2.96
N GLY A 44 2.69 -16.36 1.63
CA GLY A 44 1.58 -15.98 0.77
C GLY A 44 2.01 -15.83 -0.69
N PHE A 45 1.18 -15.16 -1.48
CA PHE A 45 1.40 -15.02 -2.91
C PHE A 45 2.27 -13.79 -3.24
N GLU A 46 3.37 -14.01 -3.95
CA GLU A 46 4.15 -12.95 -4.60
C GLU A 46 3.69 -12.77 -6.03
N ASP A 47 3.21 -11.57 -6.36
CA ASP A 47 2.92 -11.21 -7.74
C ASP A 47 4.21 -10.78 -8.45
N LYS A 48 4.81 -11.74 -9.14
CA LYS A 48 6.06 -11.58 -9.89
C LYS A 48 5.89 -10.83 -11.21
N THR A 49 4.65 -10.55 -11.64
CA THR A 49 4.41 -9.81 -12.88
C THR A 49 4.71 -8.32 -12.72
N GLN A 50 4.70 -7.82 -11.49
CA GLN A 50 5.04 -6.45 -11.17
C GLN A 50 6.54 -6.28 -10.97
N LYS A 51 7.11 -5.24 -11.59
CA LYS A 51 8.52 -4.88 -11.36
C LYS A 51 8.70 -4.46 -9.89
N PRO A 52 9.67 -5.05 -9.16
CA PRO A 52 9.94 -4.68 -7.77
C PRO A 52 10.23 -3.18 -7.65
N GLN A 53 9.41 -2.45 -6.86
CA GLN A 53 9.65 -1.04 -6.60
C GLN A 53 10.71 -0.91 -5.51
N ASN A 54 11.92 -0.42 -5.82
CA ASN A 54 12.99 -0.17 -4.83
C ASN A 54 13.30 -1.37 -3.91
N GLY A 55 13.27 -2.60 -4.45
CA GLY A 55 13.51 -3.81 -3.68
C GLY A 55 12.36 -4.24 -2.76
N LYS A 56 11.17 -3.65 -2.90
CA LYS A 56 9.93 -4.13 -2.29
C LYS A 56 9.30 -5.24 -3.13
N LYS A 57 8.67 -6.22 -2.49
CA LYS A 57 7.90 -7.29 -3.14
C LYS A 57 6.40 -6.98 -3.16
N HIS A 58 5.72 -7.31 -4.27
CA HIS A 58 4.27 -7.18 -4.39
C HIS A 58 3.60 -8.41 -3.79
N LEU A 59 2.89 -8.26 -2.67
CA LEU A 59 2.19 -9.37 -2.02
C LEU A 59 0.70 -9.10 -1.89
N SER A 60 -0.10 -10.15 -2.07
CA SER A 60 -1.50 -10.21 -1.69
C SER A 60 -1.79 -11.61 -1.11
N ASN A 61 -2.89 -11.76 -0.37
CA ASN A 61 -3.25 -13.04 0.25
C ASN A 61 -2.09 -13.68 1.06
N PHE A 62 -1.65 -13.02 2.12
CA PHE A 62 -0.49 -13.47 2.90
C PHE A 62 -0.71 -13.41 4.42
N GLY A 63 0.00 -14.25 5.14
CA GLY A 63 0.16 -14.24 6.58
C GLY A 63 1.57 -13.80 6.98
N VAL A 64 1.66 -13.10 8.11
CA VAL A 64 2.93 -12.70 8.71
C VAL A 64 3.07 -13.40 10.04
N PHE A 65 4.23 -14.02 10.24
CA PHE A 65 4.50 -14.88 11.38
C PHE A 65 5.78 -14.43 12.08
N TYR A 66 5.85 -14.70 13.37
CA TYR A 66 7.10 -14.69 14.11
C TYR A 66 7.38 -16.05 14.72
N GLU A 67 8.63 -16.47 14.61
CA GLU A 67 9.17 -17.68 15.21
C GLU A 67 10.13 -17.28 16.34
N SER A 68 9.97 -17.94 17.48
CA SER A 68 10.89 -17.96 18.61
C SER A 68 11.40 -19.39 18.78
N GLU A 69 12.39 -19.61 19.65
CA GLU A 69 12.94 -20.96 19.91
C GLU A 69 11.89 -22.00 20.29
N LYS A 70 10.76 -21.58 20.87
CA LYS A 70 9.76 -22.48 21.45
C LYS A 70 8.45 -22.53 20.68
N ASP A 71 8.18 -21.56 19.81
CA ASP A 71 6.84 -21.36 19.25
C ASP A 71 6.84 -20.49 17.99
N ILE A 72 5.87 -20.73 17.12
CA ILE A 72 5.55 -19.95 15.93
C ILE A 72 4.16 -19.35 16.09
N LYS A 73 4.05 -18.03 15.94
CA LYS A 73 2.78 -17.31 16.07
C LYS A 73 2.49 -16.43 14.87
N LYS A 74 1.23 -16.45 14.44
CA LYS A 74 0.70 -15.54 13.44
C LYS A 74 0.51 -14.15 14.07
N ILE A 75 1.08 -13.13 13.43
CA ILE A 75 0.89 -11.73 13.83
C ILE A 75 -0.38 -11.19 13.19
N PHE A 76 -0.52 -11.32 11.87
CA PHE A 76 -1.71 -10.91 11.13
C PHE A 76 -1.79 -11.60 9.77
N SER A 77 -2.92 -11.45 9.09
CA SER A 77 -3.09 -11.83 7.67
C SER A 77 -3.76 -10.73 6.87
N VAL A 78 -3.55 -10.79 5.57
CA VAL A 78 -4.06 -9.88 4.55
C VAL A 78 -4.83 -10.71 3.52
N GLY A 79 -5.98 -10.21 3.09
CA GLY A 79 -6.81 -10.87 2.09
C GLY A 79 -6.28 -10.72 0.66
N ALA A 80 -6.90 -11.42 -0.30
CA ALA A 80 -6.50 -11.34 -1.72
C ALA A 80 -6.74 -9.96 -2.36
N SER A 81 -7.72 -9.21 -1.86
CA SER A 81 -8.13 -7.91 -2.40
C SER A 81 -7.35 -6.71 -1.83
N GLU A 82 -6.31 -6.96 -1.03
CA GLU A 82 -5.52 -5.93 -0.36
C GLU A 82 -4.05 -6.07 -0.77
N PRO A 83 -3.59 -5.36 -1.80
CA PRO A 83 -2.21 -5.44 -2.24
C PRO A 83 -1.28 -4.65 -1.32
N TYR A 84 -0.07 -5.17 -1.12
CA TYR A 84 0.97 -4.55 -0.32
C TYR A 84 2.31 -4.54 -1.05
N TRP A 85 3.08 -3.48 -0.82
CA TRP A 85 4.52 -3.53 -0.94
C TRP A 85 5.15 -3.92 0.38
N VAL A 86 5.93 -5.00 0.38
CA VAL A 86 6.61 -5.51 1.57
C VAL A 86 8.12 -5.45 1.39
N SER A 87 8.82 -4.92 2.40
CA SER A 87 10.28 -4.86 2.41
C SER A 87 10.87 -5.09 3.79
N ILE A 88 12.17 -5.38 3.80
CA ILE A 88 12.97 -5.53 5.02
C ILE A 88 13.89 -4.31 5.14
N ASP A 89 13.76 -3.57 6.24
CA ASP A 89 14.66 -2.50 6.62
C ASP A 89 15.50 -2.95 7.82
N LYS A 90 16.84 -2.88 7.69
CA LYS A 90 17.77 -3.35 8.74
C LYS A 90 17.58 -2.66 10.09
N LYS A 91 17.07 -1.42 10.11
CA LYS A 91 16.84 -0.62 11.33
C LYS A 91 15.38 -0.65 11.78
N LYS A 92 14.44 -0.75 10.85
CA LYS A 92 13.00 -0.60 11.13
C LYS A 92 12.22 -1.92 11.12
N GLY A 93 12.87 -3.03 10.79
CA GLY A 93 12.23 -4.34 10.70
C GLY A 93 11.51 -4.53 9.36
N MET A 94 10.47 -5.37 9.37
CA MET A 94 9.65 -5.62 8.19
C MET A 94 8.61 -4.50 8.04
N LEU A 95 8.59 -3.88 6.87
CA LEU A 95 7.73 -2.76 6.51
C LEU A 95 6.64 -3.23 5.55
N PHE A 96 5.42 -2.77 5.80
CA PHE A 96 4.22 -3.12 5.04
C PHE A 96 3.53 -1.83 4.61
N GLU A 97 3.52 -1.60 3.30
CA GLU A 97 2.86 -0.45 2.68
C GLU A 97 1.64 -0.97 1.92
N GLU A 98 0.44 -0.73 2.45
CA GLU A 98 -0.81 -1.01 1.75
C GLU A 98 -0.93 -0.05 0.56
N ILE A 99 -1.26 -0.58 -0.61
CA ILE A 99 -1.35 0.18 -1.85
C ILE A 99 -2.72 0.04 -2.51
N ALA A 100 -3.05 0.98 -3.39
CA ALA A 100 -4.17 0.86 -4.31
C ALA A 100 -3.70 1.19 -5.73
N TRP A 101 -4.20 0.44 -6.72
CA TRP A 101 -4.06 0.81 -8.13
C TRP A 101 -5.07 1.89 -8.46
N VAL A 102 -4.59 3.09 -8.77
CA VAL A 102 -5.43 4.25 -9.10
C VAL A 102 -4.73 5.07 -10.19
N ALA A 103 -5.43 5.28 -11.30
CA ALA A 103 -5.00 6.05 -12.46
C ALA A 103 -3.66 5.53 -13.02
N ASP A 104 -3.64 4.23 -13.29
CA ASP A 104 -2.50 3.49 -13.86
C ASP A 104 -1.21 3.53 -13.03
N ARG A 105 -1.35 3.71 -11.71
CA ARG A 105 -0.21 3.66 -10.78
C ARG A 105 -0.63 3.12 -9.41
N TYR A 106 0.33 2.52 -8.72
CA TYR A 106 0.17 2.19 -7.30
C TYR A 106 0.37 3.43 -6.42
N VAL A 107 -0.60 3.69 -5.57
CA VAL A 107 -0.57 4.76 -4.58
C VAL A 107 -0.50 4.16 -3.17
N PRO A 108 0.53 4.46 -2.38
CA PRO A 108 0.60 4.08 -0.97
C PRO A 108 -0.51 4.73 -0.14
N LEU A 109 -1.29 3.93 0.57
CA LEU A 109 -2.36 4.40 1.45
C LEU A 109 -1.91 4.44 2.90
N PHE A 110 -1.39 3.30 3.39
CA PHE A 110 -1.04 3.11 4.79
C PHE A 110 0.30 2.40 4.93
N ASN A 111 1.05 2.79 5.94
CA ASN A 111 2.31 2.18 6.33
C ASN A 111 2.17 1.56 7.71
N SER A 112 2.68 0.35 7.86
CA SER A 112 2.80 -0.32 9.14
C SER A 112 4.11 -1.09 9.19
N LYS A 113 4.57 -1.42 10.39
CA LYS A 113 5.77 -2.22 10.60
C LYS A 113 5.53 -3.25 11.69
N ILE A 114 6.38 -4.26 11.75
CA ILE A 114 6.43 -5.16 12.90
C ILE A 114 7.49 -4.68 13.88
N ASN A 115 7.09 -4.46 15.12
CA ASN A 115 8.00 -4.27 16.24
C ASN A 115 8.00 -5.55 17.07
N CYS A 116 9.18 -6.10 17.37
CA CYS A 116 9.28 -7.18 18.36
C CYS A 116 9.83 -6.67 19.69
N GLY A 117 9.13 -7.03 20.77
CA GLY A 117 9.62 -6.93 22.13
C GLY A 117 10.48 -8.14 22.49
N LYS A 118 10.67 -8.39 23.79
CA LYS A 118 11.40 -9.59 24.27
C LYS A 118 10.60 -10.87 24.09
N THR A 119 9.28 -10.83 24.24
CA THR A 119 8.40 -12.02 24.24
C THR A 119 7.53 -12.15 22.99
N ASP A 120 7.19 -11.04 22.34
CA ASP A 120 6.23 -11.01 21.24
C ASP A 120 6.69 -10.11 20.06
N CYS A 121 5.93 -10.18 18.98
CA CYS A 121 6.02 -9.29 17.83
C CYS A 121 4.62 -8.79 17.47
N LEU A 122 4.47 -7.48 17.34
CA LEU A 122 3.19 -6.84 17.07
C LEU A 122 3.28 -5.91 15.88
N ARG A 123 2.20 -5.87 15.08
CA ARG A 123 2.04 -4.87 14.02
C ARG A 123 1.74 -3.52 14.64
N THR A 124 2.48 -2.49 14.25
CA THR A 124 2.15 -1.12 14.64
C THR A 124 0.84 -0.68 14.01
N SER A 125 0.16 0.27 14.64
CA SER A 125 -0.96 0.97 14.01
C SER A 125 -0.57 1.48 12.62
N SER A 126 -1.49 1.36 11.67
CA SER A 126 -1.34 1.92 10.33
C SER A 126 -1.19 3.45 10.42
N VAL A 127 -0.16 3.97 9.77
CA VAL A 127 0.10 5.40 9.62
C VAL A 127 -0.18 5.79 8.18
N CYS A 128 -0.86 6.91 7.96
CA CYS A 128 -1.14 7.40 6.62
C CYS A 128 0.14 7.65 5.81
N SER A 129 0.17 7.10 4.60
CA SER A 129 1.24 7.30 3.60
C SER A 129 0.90 8.41 2.60
N VAL A 130 -0.38 8.79 2.55
CA VAL A 130 -0.92 9.87 1.72
C VAL A 130 -0.21 11.19 2.06
N PRO A 131 0.50 11.82 1.11
CA PRO A 131 1.33 12.99 1.38
C PRO A 131 0.49 14.19 1.85
N ASP A 132 0.96 14.85 2.92
CA ASP A 132 0.45 16.17 3.29
C ASP A 132 0.71 17.16 2.14
N LYS A 133 -0.24 18.09 1.91
CA LYS A 133 -0.16 19.15 0.88
C LYS A 133 1.20 19.87 0.78
N LYS A 134 1.99 19.87 1.85
CA LYS A 134 3.27 20.59 2.01
C LYS A 134 4.49 19.83 1.47
N LYS A 135 4.45 18.50 1.33
CA LYS A 135 5.56 17.68 0.81
C LYS A 135 5.20 17.13 -0.58
N LYS A 136 4.96 18.03 -1.53
CA LYS A 136 4.71 17.63 -2.92
C LYS A 136 6.03 17.48 -3.65
N ASP A 137 6.31 16.27 -4.10
CA ASP A 137 7.28 16.07 -5.17
C ASP A 137 6.68 16.72 -6.45
N LYS A 138 7.39 17.68 -7.04
CA LYS A 138 6.91 18.40 -8.23
C LYS A 138 6.94 17.50 -9.48
N ASN A 139 7.69 16.41 -9.44
CA ASN A 139 7.96 15.58 -10.62
C ASN A 139 6.91 14.47 -10.84
N ASN A 140 6.09 14.15 -9.83
CA ASN A 140 5.05 13.09 -9.89
C ASN A 140 3.61 13.61 -9.77
N GLN A 141 3.40 14.92 -9.97
CA GLN A 141 2.06 15.49 -9.94
C GLN A 141 1.30 15.10 -11.21
N LEU A 142 0.16 14.43 -11.02
CA LEU A 142 -0.83 14.37 -12.07
C LEU A 142 -1.23 15.80 -12.45
N PRO A 143 -1.39 16.09 -13.75
CA PRO A 143 -1.84 17.41 -14.18
C PRO A 143 -3.12 17.77 -13.42
N LYS A 144 -3.16 18.99 -12.88
CA LYS A 144 -4.37 19.55 -12.24
C LYS A 144 -5.42 19.81 -13.31
N ILE A 145 -6.08 18.75 -13.73
CA ILE A 145 -7.24 18.81 -14.58
C ILE A 145 -8.41 19.19 -13.68
N ASP A 146 -9.23 20.15 -14.10
CA ASP A 146 -10.50 20.50 -13.45
C ASP A 146 -11.53 19.38 -13.72
N ILE A 147 -11.27 18.22 -13.10
CA ILE A 147 -12.02 16.98 -13.31
C ILE A 147 -13.49 17.16 -12.94
N LEU A 148 -13.75 17.91 -11.86
CA LEU A 148 -15.11 18.18 -11.42
C LEU A 148 -15.91 18.93 -12.49
N LYS A 149 -15.32 19.96 -13.11
CA LYS A 149 -15.96 20.71 -14.19
C LYS A 149 -16.16 19.87 -15.44
N GLN A 150 -15.25 18.94 -15.75
CA GLN A 150 -15.42 18.04 -16.91
C GLN A 150 -16.50 16.98 -16.67
N ILE A 151 -16.54 16.38 -15.47
CA ILE A 151 -17.59 15.44 -15.08
C ILE A 151 -18.95 16.15 -15.09
N ASP A 152 -19.08 17.31 -14.45
CA ASP A 152 -20.33 18.08 -14.41
C ASP A 152 -20.81 18.47 -15.81
N LYS A 153 -19.90 18.97 -16.68
CA LYS A 153 -20.25 19.31 -18.06
C LYS A 153 -20.66 18.10 -18.90
N LYS A 154 -20.05 16.94 -18.67
CA LYS A 154 -20.38 15.69 -19.38
C LYS A 154 -21.73 15.13 -18.94
N ILE A 155 -21.99 15.11 -17.64
CA ILE A 155 -23.29 14.74 -17.06
C ILE A 155 -24.41 15.65 -17.60
N ARG A 156 -24.14 16.95 -17.76
CA ARG A 156 -25.10 17.92 -18.29
C ARG A 156 -25.17 17.99 -19.83
N GLY A 157 -24.45 17.12 -20.55
CA GLY A 157 -24.48 17.06 -22.02
C GLY A 157 -23.88 18.26 -22.77
N LYS A 158 -23.06 19.09 -22.11
CA LYS A 158 -22.55 20.37 -22.67
C LYS A 158 -21.14 20.30 -23.26
N PHE A 159 -20.63 19.11 -23.57
CA PHE A 159 -19.23 18.93 -24.01
C PHE A 159 -19.13 18.07 -25.26
N THR A 160 -18.49 18.60 -26.31
CA THR A 160 -18.29 17.94 -27.62
C THR A 160 -16.89 17.32 -27.79
N GLN A 161 -15.92 17.67 -26.94
CA GLN A 161 -14.57 17.09 -26.94
C GLN A 161 -14.16 16.68 -25.54
N ILE A 162 -14.43 15.43 -25.19
CA ILE A 162 -14.06 14.87 -23.90
C ILE A 162 -12.70 14.20 -24.07
N ALA A 163 -11.70 14.59 -23.28
CA ALA A 163 -10.37 14.00 -23.37
C ALA A 163 -10.35 12.52 -22.90
N GLN A 164 -11.24 12.12 -21.97
CA GLN A 164 -11.23 10.77 -21.35
C GLN A 164 -12.62 10.24 -20.90
N PRO A 165 -12.81 8.91 -20.79
CA PRO A 165 -14.03 8.30 -20.22
C PRO A 165 -14.37 8.78 -18.78
N VAL A 166 -15.65 8.78 -18.38
CA VAL A 166 -16.06 9.24 -17.02
C VAL A 166 -15.42 8.39 -15.92
N ALA A 167 -15.39 7.07 -16.10
CA ALA A 167 -14.75 6.15 -15.16
C ALA A 167 -13.28 6.56 -14.90
N MET A 168 -12.52 6.84 -15.97
CA MET A 168 -11.14 7.30 -15.87
C MET A 168 -11.04 8.65 -15.13
N MET A 169 -11.95 9.59 -15.41
CA MET A 169 -12.00 10.87 -14.69
C MET A 169 -12.26 10.68 -13.18
N ILE A 170 -13.17 9.77 -12.81
CA ILE A 170 -13.44 9.45 -11.40
C ILE A 170 -12.19 8.89 -10.71
N GLU A 171 -11.49 7.97 -11.37
CA GLU A 171 -10.26 7.39 -10.85
C GLU A 171 -9.14 8.44 -10.69
N MET A 172 -9.00 9.34 -11.68
CA MET A 172 -8.08 10.47 -11.58
C MET A 172 -8.46 11.45 -10.46
N ALA A 173 -9.75 11.65 -10.18
CA ALA A 173 -10.18 12.46 -9.05
C ALA A 173 -9.76 11.84 -7.72
N LEU A 174 -9.82 10.51 -7.60
CA LEU A 174 -9.28 9.82 -6.43
C LEU A 174 -7.77 10.03 -6.33
N ALA A 175 -7.03 9.80 -7.42
CA ALA A 175 -5.57 9.99 -7.43
C ALA A 175 -5.17 11.42 -7.04
N GLN A 176 -5.85 12.44 -7.57
CA GLN A 176 -5.61 13.83 -7.18
C GLN A 176 -5.96 14.09 -5.70
N THR A 177 -7.01 13.46 -5.18
CA THR A 177 -7.40 13.58 -3.77
C THR A 177 -6.34 12.95 -2.86
N LEU A 178 -5.82 11.77 -3.23
CA LEU A 178 -4.71 11.10 -2.55
C LEU A 178 -3.39 11.88 -2.69
N ASP A 179 -3.22 12.72 -3.72
CA ASP A 179 -2.11 13.68 -3.83
C ASP A 179 -2.36 15.00 -3.06
N GLY A 180 -3.41 15.05 -2.25
CA GLY A 180 -3.76 16.17 -1.38
C GLY A 180 -4.55 17.30 -2.07
N ASN A 181 -5.11 17.08 -3.26
CA ASN A 181 -6.07 18.01 -3.86
C ASN A 181 -7.46 17.82 -3.22
N MET A 182 -7.73 18.50 -2.11
CA MET A 182 -9.01 18.35 -1.41
C MET A 182 -10.22 18.91 -2.19
N GLU A 183 -10.03 19.67 -3.27
CA GLU A 183 -11.16 20.06 -4.12
C GLU A 183 -11.78 18.84 -4.79
N THR A 184 -10.98 17.88 -5.26
CA THR A 184 -11.51 16.65 -5.88
C THR A 184 -12.15 15.70 -4.86
N ALA A 185 -11.92 15.89 -3.56
CA ALA A 185 -12.59 15.13 -2.51
C ALA A 185 -14.12 15.33 -2.52
N LYS A 186 -14.58 16.52 -2.95
CA LYS A 186 -16.02 16.85 -3.06
C LYS A 186 -16.79 15.88 -3.96
N LEU A 187 -16.09 15.25 -4.92
CA LEU A 187 -16.66 14.20 -5.77
C LEU A 187 -17.21 13.04 -4.93
N PHE A 188 -16.45 12.61 -3.92
CA PHE A 188 -16.76 11.42 -3.11
C PHE A 188 -17.60 11.75 -1.86
N GLU A 189 -17.75 13.03 -1.55
CA GLU A 189 -18.61 13.52 -0.46
C GLU A 189 -20.07 13.69 -0.89
N SER A 190 -20.33 13.77 -2.20
CA SER A 190 -21.68 13.82 -2.76
C SER A 190 -22.09 12.45 -3.32
N ASN A 191 -23.34 12.05 -3.06
CA ASN A 191 -23.92 10.83 -3.64
C ASN A 191 -24.55 11.10 -5.03
N GLU A 192 -24.66 12.36 -5.47
CA GLU A 192 -25.40 12.73 -6.69
C GLU A 192 -24.81 12.17 -7.98
N ILE A 193 -23.55 11.73 -7.96
CA ILE A 193 -22.86 11.27 -9.17
C ILE A 193 -23.32 9.88 -9.57
N MET A 194 -23.67 9.02 -8.61
CA MET A 194 -24.08 7.64 -8.89
C MET A 194 -25.29 7.58 -9.83
N ASP A 195 -26.27 8.47 -9.63
CA ASP A 195 -27.51 8.49 -10.42
C ASP A 195 -27.33 9.11 -11.81
N LYS A 196 -26.15 9.67 -12.09
CA LYS A 196 -25.87 10.51 -13.26
C LYS A 196 -24.81 9.93 -14.19
N VAL A 197 -24.27 8.75 -13.88
CA VAL A 197 -23.21 8.09 -14.65
C VAL A 197 -23.65 6.72 -15.16
N ASP A 198 -22.99 6.24 -16.21
CA ASP A 198 -23.21 4.89 -16.72
C ASP A 198 -22.72 3.82 -15.74
N LEU A 199 -23.10 2.56 -15.98
CA LEU A 199 -22.77 1.43 -15.10
C LEU A 199 -21.25 1.28 -14.85
N PRO A 200 -20.36 1.35 -15.87
CA PRO A 200 -18.91 1.29 -15.63
C PRO A 200 -18.39 2.42 -14.74
N ALA A 201 -18.81 3.66 -14.99
CA ALA A 201 -18.41 4.79 -14.15
C ALA A 201 -18.99 4.71 -12.74
N GLY A 202 -20.21 4.19 -12.58
CA GLY A 202 -20.83 3.94 -11.27
C GLY A 202 -20.04 2.92 -10.45
N GLN A 203 -19.61 1.82 -11.08
CA GLN A 203 -18.74 0.82 -10.43
C GLN A 203 -17.39 1.43 -10.01
N GLN A 204 -16.76 2.21 -10.91
CA GLN A 204 -15.50 2.88 -10.60
C GLN A 204 -15.66 3.90 -9.46
N PHE A 205 -16.80 4.60 -9.40
CA PHE A 205 -17.14 5.50 -8.30
C PHE A 205 -17.22 4.76 -6.97
N LEU A 206 -17.90 3.61 -6.91
CA LEU A 206 -18.03 2.82 -5.69
C LEU A 206 -16.66 2.32 -5.19
N VAL A 207 -15.83 1.79 -6.09
CA VAL A 207 -14.46 1.35 -5.74
C VAL A 207 -13.63 2.52 -5.22
N SER A 208 -13.67 3.66 -5.94
CA SER A 208 -12.91 4.85 -5.57
C SER A 208 -13.38 5.45 -4.25
N LYS A 209 -14.69 5.52 -4.04
CA LYS A 209 -15.34 6.01 -2.83
C LYS A 209 -14.98 5.15 -1.62
N LYS A 210 -14.95 3.82 -1.76
CA LYS A 210 -14.51 2.90 -0.70
C LYS A 210 -13.08 3.20 -0.24
N ILE A 211 -12.16 3.45 -1.17
CA ILE A 211 -10.77 3.83 -0.85
C ILE A 211 -10.75 5.19 -0.15
N TYR A 212 -11.43 6.19 -0.71
CA TYR A 212 -11.53 7.53 -0.13
C TYR A 212 -12.09 7.50 1.30
N ASP A 213 -13.19 6.80 1.55
CA ASP A 213 -13.85 6.73 2.85
C ASP A 213 -12.94 6.06 3.90
N ARG A 214 -12.17 5.02 3.52
CA ARG A 214 -11.15 4.41 4.41
C ARG A 214 -10.04 5.39 4.79
N VAL A 215 -9.49 6.10 3.81
CA VAL A 215 -8.42 7.10 4.02
C VAL A 215 -8.92 8.29 4.84
N LYS A 216 -10.17 8.72 4.62
CA LYS A 216 -10.84 9.78 5.39
C LYS A 216 -11.08 9.36 6.83
N ALA A 217 -11.63 8.17 7.06
CA ALA A 217 -11.90 7.64 8.40
C ALA A 217 -10.62 7.48 9.24
N ALA A 218 -9.51 7.13 8.60
CA ALA A 218 -8.19 7.09 9.23
C ALA A 218 -7.58 8.48 9.52
N GLY A 219 -8.24 9.57 9.14
CA GLY A 219 -7.77 10.94 9.39
C GLY A 219 -6.56 11.34 8.54
N CYS A 220 -6.33 10.69 7.40
CA CYS A 220 -5.15 10.96 6.57
C CYS A 220 -5.14 12.34 5.92
N PHE A 221 -6.32 12.92 5.71
CA PHE A 221 -6.44 14.29 5.21
C PHE A 221 -6.42 15.25 6.40
N LYS A 222 -5.23 15.65 6.85
CA LYS A 222 -5.11 16.70 7.89
C LYS A 222 -5.70 18.01 7.36
N THR A 223 -6.85 18.40 7.90
CA THR A 223 -7.33 19.78 7.79
C THR A 223 -6.44 20.65 8.67
N GLU A 224 -5.95 21.76 8.15
CA GLU A 224 -5.16 22.72 8.93
C GLU A 224 -6.03 23.33 10.04
N LYS A 225 -6.16 22.66 11.19
CA LYS A 225 -6.49 23.37 12.42
C LYS A 225 -5.21 24.05 12.89
N LYS A 226 -5.07 25.33 12.51
CA LYS A 226 -4.19 26.27 13.23
C LYS A 226 -4.73 26.41 14.65
N GLU A 227 -4.27 25.58 15.58
CA GLU A 227 -4.34 25.95 16.99
C GLU A 227 -3.41 27.13 17.21
N LYS A 228 -3.99 28.34 17.13
CA LYS A 228 -3.40 29.52 17.76
C LYS A 228 -3.49 29.31 19.27
N LEU A 229 -2.52 28.60 19.85
CA LEU A 229 -2.25 28.69 21.28
C LEU A 229 -1.64 30.07 21.54
N ASN A 230 -2.51 31.04 21.80
CA ASN A 230 -2.15 32.29 22.46
C ASN A 230 -1.71 31.94 23.88
N VAL A 231 -0.41 31.67 24.06
CA VAL A 231 0.22 31.79 25.38
C VAL A 231 0.58 33.27 25.52
N LYS A 232 -0.33 34.05 26.14
CA LYS A 232 0.05 35.33 26.73
C LYS A 232 1.06 35.03 27.84
N ARG A 233 2.25 35.62 27.73
CA ARG A 233 3.12 35.90 28.88
C ARG A 233 2.77 37.27 29.42
#